data_AF-A0A4X1SWY2-F1
#
_entry.id   AF-A0A4X1SWY2-F1
#
_cell.length_a   1.000
_cell.length_b   1.000
_cell.length_c   1.000
_cell.angle_alpha   90.00
_cell.angle_beta   90.00
_cell.angle_gamma   90.00
#
_symmetry.space_group_name_H-M   'P 1'
#
loop_
_entity.id
_entity.type
_entity.pdbx_description
1 polymer ?
#
loop_
_entity_poly.entity_id
_entity_poly.type
_entity_poly.pdbx_seq_one_letter_code
_entity_poly.pdbx_strand_id
1 'polypeptide(L)'
;MKQHVQFLINRKTLYKYVTQELYTCHFHKPFLFTFQAELKSLMDNASSSFEFAKELIRHNLVVFRGGEGALQVLPPLVDVIPEARLNLVIYYLRQDDVQEAYNLIKDLEPTTPQEYILKGVVNAALGQEMGSRDHMKIAQQFFQLVGGSASECDTIPGRQCMASCFFLLKQFDDVLIYLNSFKNYFYNDDIFNFNYAQAKAATGSTSEGEEIFLLIQSEKLKNDYIYLSWLARCYIMNKKPRLAWELYLKMETSGESFSLLQLIANDCYRGRYPWRLSGCRWEGSHGVSRNVIPFTNGLNSETAAFQGFICM
;
A
#
# COMPACT_ATOMS: atom_id res chain seq x y z
N MET A 1 23.10 14.02 8.14
CA MET A 1 22.67 13.40 9.41
C MET A 1 21.17 13.09 9.35
N LYS A 2 20.80 11.80 9.26
CA LYS A 2 19.53 11.16 9.68
C LYS A 2 18.14 11.60 9.12
N GLN A 3 17.94 12.17 7.92
CA GLN A 3 16.56 12.54 7.52
C GLN A 3 15.97 12.21 6.13
N HIS A 4 16.66 11.72 5.10
CA HIS A 4 16.01 11.56 3.78
C HIS A 4 16.19 10.19 3.14
N VAL A 5 15.79 9.14 3.85
CA VAL A 5 15.26 7.93 3.21
C VAL A 5 13.84 7.80 3.73
N GLN A 6 12.93 8.59 3.15
CA GLN A 6 11.51 8.45 3.36
C GLN A 6 11.15 7.06 2.83
N PHE A 7 11.10 6.05 3.71
CA PHE A 7 10.54 4.74 3.39
C PHE A 7 9.09 4.97 2.99
N LEU A 8 8.84 4.96 1.68
CA LEU A 8 7.50 5.03 1.11
C LEU A 8 6.85 3.68 1.36
N ILE A 9 6.19 3.54 2.50
CA ILE A 9 5.16 2.52 2.70
C ILE A 9 4.10 2.81 1.63
N ASN A 10 3.70 1.80 0.85
CA ASN A 10 2.72 2.07 -0.19
C ASN A 10 1.41 2.48 0.47
N ARG A 11 1.10 3.75 0.22
CA ARG A 11 -0.06 4.50 0.67
C ARG A 11 -1.35 3.72 0.47
N LYS A 12 -1.42 2.86 -0.57
CA LYS A 12 -2.63 2.18 -1.06
C LYS A 12 -2.76 0.70 -0.69
N THR A 13 -1.72 0.10 -0.09
CA THR A 13 -1.59 -1.37 0.03
C THR A 13 -1.77 -1.86 1.47
N LEU A 14 -1.46 -1.03 2.46
CA LEU A 14 -1.58 -1.42 3.88
C LEU A 14 -3.05 -1.67 4.28
N TYR A 15 -3.98 -0.84 3.79
CA TYR A 15 -5.39 -0.92 4.18
C TYR A 15 -6.21 -1.89 3.34
N LYS A 16 -5.87 -2.12 2.06
CA LYS A 16 -6.59 -3.08 1.22
C LYS A 16 -6.53 -4.49 1.82
N TYR A 17 -5.38 -4.83 2.40
CA TYR A 17 -5.14 -6.06 3.12
C TYR A 17 -6.14 -6.28 4.27
N VAL A 18 -6.38 -5.25 5.09
CA VAL A 18 -7.30 -5.34 6.23
C VAL A 18 -8.77 -5.21 5.83
N THR A 19 -9.06 -4.49 4.74
CA THR A 19 -10.44 -4.42 4.21
C THR A 19 -10.89 -5.72 3.54
N GLN A 20 -9.97 -6.58 3.08
CA GLN A 20 -10.27 -7.80 2.31
C GLN A 20 -11.15 -8.80 3.07
N GLU A 21 -11.16 -8.77 4.40
CA GLU A 21 -11.99 -9.67 5.21
C GLU A 21 -13.32 -9.07 5.69
N LEU A 22 -13.51 -7.75 5.54
CA LEU A 22 -14.74 -7.06 5.98
C LEU A 22 -15.92 -7.23 5.02
N TYR A 23 -15.73 -7.84 3.85
CA TYR A 23 -16.83 -8.18 2.96
C TYR A 23 -17.59 -9.36 3.57
N THR A 24 -18.58 -9.08 4.42
CA THR A 24 -19.90 -9.75 4.48
C THR A 24 -20.65 -9.40 5.77
N CYS A 25 -21.93 -9.03 5.67
CA CYS A 25 -22.89 -9.20 6.77
C CYS A 25 -22.97 -10.70 7.07
N HIS A 26 -22.26 -11.21 8.09
CA HIS A 26 -22.36 -12.54 8.70
C HIS A 26 -22.75 -13.78 7.83
N PHE A 27 -22.57 -13.73 6.52
CA PHE A 27 -22.87 -14.81 5.57
C PHE A 27 -21.66 -14.96 4.65
N HIS A 28 -20.86 -15.95 5.01
CA HIS A 28 -19.76 -16.56 4.25
C HIS A 28 -19.68 -16.15 2.77
N LYS A 29 -18.58 -15.48 2.38
CA LYS A 29 -18.20 -15.19 0.98
C LYS A 29 -18.40 -16.36 -0.01
N PRO A 30 -18.12 -17.63 0.34
CA PRO A 30 -18.34 -18.74 -0.59
C PRO A 30 -19.82 -19.09 -0.80
N PHE A 31 -20.70 -18.76 0.15
CA PHE A 31 -22.07 -19.26 0.20
C PHE A 31 -23.05 -18.47 -0.68
N LEU A 32 -22.80 -17.17 -0.93
CA LEU A 32 -23.68 -16.35 -1.78
C LEU A 32 -23.24 -16.25 -3.24
N PHE A 33 -21.99 -16.58 -3.58
CA PHE A 33 -21.52 -16.55 -4.98
C PHE A 33 -22.25 -17.61 -5.82
N THR A 34 -22.53 -18.77 -5.24
CA THR A 34 -23.38 -19.82 -5.83
C THR A 34 -24.84 -19.39 -5.96
N PHE A 35 -25.32 -18.51 -5.08
CA PHE A 35 -26.71 -18.07 -4.99
C PHE A 35 -27.01 -16.75 -5.71
N GLN A 36 -26.07 -16.10 -6.41
CA GLN A 36 -26.34 -14.80 -7.06
C GLN A 36 -27.52 -14.85 -8.05
N ALA A 37 -27.66 -15.95 -8.80
CA ALA A 37 -28.77 -16.17 -9.72
C ALA A 37 -30.08 -16.48 -8.98
N GLU A 38 -30.00 -17.27 -7.91
CA GLU A 38 -31.15 -17.65 -7.06
C GLU A 38 -31.67 -16.46 -6.24
N LEU A 39 -30.79 -15.55 -5.79
CA LEU A 39 -31.14 -14.31 -5.09
C LEU A 39 -31.90 -13.33 -5.98
N LYS A 40 -31.54 -13.23 -7.27
CA LYS A 40 -32.31 -12.44 -8.23
C LYS A 40 -33.70 -13.06 -8.45
N SER A 41 -33.77 -14.38 -8.64
CA SER A 41 -35.05 -15.10 -8.76
C SER A 41 -35.94 -14.93 -7.53
N LEU A 42 -35.37 -14.96 -6.32
CA LEU A 42 -36.08 -14.69 -5.07
C LEU A 42 -36.57 -13.25 -4.96
N MET A 43 -35.79 -12.28 -5.44
CA MET A 43 -36.17 -10.85 -5.44
C MET A 43 -37.36 -10.57 -6.38
N ASP A 44 -37.39 -11.22 -7.54
CA ASP A 44 -38.47 -11.07 -8.53
C ASP A 44 -39.76 -11.78 -8.09
N ASN A 45 -39.65 -12.84 -7.29
CA ASN A 45 -40.80 -13.59 -6.76
C ASN A 45 -41.30 -13.11 -5.39
N ALA A 46 -40.54 -12.24 -4.70
CA ALA A 46 -40.88 -11.74 -3.37
C ALA A 46 -41.95 -10.64 -3.43
N SER A 47 -43.03 -10.82 -2.67
CA SER A 47 -44.11 -9.84 -2.48
C SER A 47 -43.63 -8.58 -1.74
N SER A 48 -44.42 -7.49 -1.81
CA SER A 48 -44.14 -6.20 -1.16
C SER A 48 -43.96 -6.29 0.36
N SER A 49 -44.38 -7.40 0.97
CA SER A 49 -44.21 -7.70 2.40
C SER A 49 -42.76 -8.00 2.81
N PHE A 50 -41.82 -8.10 1.85
CA PHE A 50 -40.41 -8.45 2.06
C PHE A 50 -39.42 -7.34 1.64
N GLU A 51 -39.83 -6.06 1.65
CA GLU A 51 -38.99 -4.96 1.15
C GLU A 51 -37.62 -4.88 1.86
N PHE A 52 -37.58 -5.09 3.17
CA PHE A 52 -36.32 -5.16 3.93
C PHE A 52 -35.39 -6.30 3.45
N ALA A 53 -35.95 -7.46 3.10
CA ALA A 53 -35.16 -8.56 2.54
C ALA A 53 -34.61 -8.20 1.15
N LYS A 54 -35.37 -7.46 0.33
CA LYS A 54 -34.89 -6.94 -0.96
C LYS A 54 -33.75 -5.94 -0.77
N GLU A 55 -33.84 -5.05 0.22
CA GLU A 55 -32.77 -4.11 0.58
C GLU A 55 -31.50 -4.82 1.03
N LEU A 56 -31.61 -5.86 1.87
CA LEU A 56 -30.48 -6.66 2.31
C LEU A 56 -29.82 -7.42 1.14
N ILE A 57 -30.61 -7.96 0.21
CA ILE A 57 -30.10 -8.61 -0.99
C ILE A 57 -29.37 -7.60 -1.89
N ARG A 58 -29.94 -6.40 -2.10
CA ARG A 58 -29.30 -5.32 -2.87
C ARG A 58 -27.99 -4.87 -2.22
N HIS A 59 -27.99 -4.67 -0.90
CA HIS A 59 -26.78 -4.38 -0.13
C HIS A 59 -25.69 -5.42 -0.42
N ASN A 60 -26.00 -6.70 -0.23
CA ASN A 60 -25.04 -7.77 -0.42
C ASN A 60 -24.54 -7.85 -1.87
N LEU A 61 -25.42 -7.67 -2.86
CA LEU A 61 -25.05 -7.64 -4.28
C LEU A 61 -24.03 -6.54 -4.60
N VAL A 62 -24.17 -5.34 -4.02
CA VAL A 62 -23.18 -4.27 -4.17
C VAL A 62 -21.81 -4.69 -3.65
N VAL A 63 -21.78 -5.29 -2.45
CA VAL A 63 -20.54 -5.78 -1.83
C VAL A 63 -19.87 -6.84 -2.73
N PHE A 64 -20.65 -7.76 -3.29
CA PHE A 64 -20.14 -8.81 -4.19
C PHE A 64 -19.63 -8.29 -5.53
N ARG A 65 -20.25 -7.25 -6.09
CA ARG A 65 -19.80 -6.60 -7.32
C ARG A 65 -18.68 -5.59 -7.09
N GLY A 66 -18.00 -5.68 -5.95
CA GLY A 66 -16.87 -4.83 -5.63
C GLY A 66 -17.23 -3.35 -5.44
N GLY A 67 -18.49 -3.02 -5.16
CA GLY A 67 -18.99 -1.66 -4.97
C GLY A 67 -19.69 -1.05 -6.18
N GLU A 68 -19.97 -1.83 -7.24
CA GLU A 68 -20.80 -1.36 -8.35
C GLU A 68 -22.20 -0.98 -7.84
N GLY A 69 -22.62 0.27 -8.06
CA GLY A 69 -23.91 0.80 -7.56
C GLY A 69 -23.91 1.17 -6.07
N ALA A 70 -22.75 1.19 -5.39
CA ALA A 70 -22.67 1.45 -3.96
C ALA A 70 -23.32 2.76 -3.52
N LEU A 71 -23.11 3.86 -4.28
CA LEU A 71 -23.68 5.17 -3.95
C LEU A 71 -25.20 5.25 -4.10
N GLN A 72 -25.81 4.33 -4.83
CA GLN A 72 -27.28 4.29 -4.98
C GLN A 72 -27.93 3.46 -3.89
N VAL A 73 -27.25 2.42 -3.41
CA VAL A 73 -27.83 1.40 -2.51
C VAL A 73 -27.41 1.58 -1.06
N LEU A 74 -26.15 1.92 -0.78
CA LEU A 74 -25.62 1.94 0.59
C LEU A 74 -26.04 3.17 1.39
N PRO A 75 -26.03 4.41 0.87
CA PRO A 75 -26.35 5.59 1.68
C PRO A 75 -27.72 5.54 2.38
N PRO A 76 -28.82 5.09 1.73
CA PRO A 76 -30.12 4.94 2.41
C PRO A 76 -30.12 3.88 3.52
N LEU A 77 -29.18 2.93 3.50
CA LEU A 77 -29.12 1.80 4.43
C LEU A 77 -28.17 2.03 5.61
N VAL A 78 -27.45 3.16 5.65
CA VAL A 78 -26.42 3.46 6.67
C VAL A 78 -26.96 3.44 8.11
N ASP A 79 -28.20 3.91 8.31
CA ASP A 79 -28.86 3.95 9.62
C ASP A 79 -29.79 2.75 9.87
N VAL A 80 -29.90 1.85 8.89
CA VAL A 80 -30.75 0.65 8.93
C VAL A 80 -29.91 -0.61 9.12
N ILE A 81 -28.76 -0.69 8.46
CA ILE A 81 -27.83 -1.82 8.47
C ILE A 81 -26.45 -1.29 8.90
N PRO A 82 -25.94 -1.70 10.08
CA PRO A 82 -24.65 -1.25 10.59
C PRO A 82 -23.49 -1.45 9.58
N GLU A 83 -23.51 -2.56 8.85
CA GLU A 83 -22.50 -2.92 7.85
C GLU A 83 -22.55 -2.06 6.59
N ALA A 84 -23.70 -1.42 6.28
CA ALA A 84 -23.80 -0.55 5.10
C ALA A 84 -22.84 0.64 5.22
N ARG A 85 -22.70 1.19 6.43
CA ARG A 85 -21.71 2.24 6.73
C ARG A 85 -20.28 1.76 6.48
N LEU A 86 -19.93 0.58 7.00
CA LEU A 86 -18.58 0.02 6.87
C LEU A 86 -18.25 -0.27 5.39
N ASN A 87 -19.19 -0.85 4.66
CA ASN A 87 -19.02 -1.15 3.24
C ASN A 87 -18.90 0.13 2.40
N LEU A 88 -19.61 1.20 2.76
CA LEU A 88 -19.50 2.49 2.10
C LEU A 88 -18.14 3.16 2.38
N VAL A 89 -17.64 3.09 3.61
CA VAL A 89 -16.28 3.55 3.96
C VAL A 89 -15.22 2.79 3.14
N ILE A 90 -15.34 1.46 3.05
CA ILE A 90 -14.43 0.63 2.22
C ILE A 90 -14.50 1.03 0.74
N TYR A 91 -15.70 1.33 0.23
CA TYR A 91 -15.87 1.81 -1.13
C TYR A 91 -15.11 3.12 -1.37
N TYR A 92 -15.24 4.12 -0.49
CA TYR A 92 -14.51 5.38 -0.61
C TYR A 92 -12.99 5.18 -0.53
N LEU A 93 -12.49 4.34 0.40
CA LEU A 93 -11.07 4.00 0.48
C LEU A 93 -10.53 3.32 -0.79
N ARG A 94 -11.35 2.53 -1.50
CA ARG A 94 -10.97 1.91 -2.77
C ARG A 94 -10.86 2.93 -3.90
N GLN A 95 -11.68 3.97 -3.87
CA GLN A 95 -11.66 5.09 -4.82
C GLN A 95 -10.62 6.17 -4.48
N ASP A 96 -9.82 5.96 -3.42
CA ASP A 96 -8.81 6.92 -2.94
C ASP A 96 -9.44 8.19 -2.31
N ASP A 97 -10.72 8.14 -1.95
CA ASP A 97 -11.44 9.24 -1.30
C ASP A 97 -11.41 9.06 0.23
N VAL A 98 -10.26 9.38 0.83
CA VAL A 98 -10.01 9.18 2.27
C VAL A 98 -10.83 10.14 3.12
N GLN A 99 -11.11 11.34 2.63
CA GLN A 99 -11.83 12.36 3.36
C GLN A 99 -13.29 11.97 3.58
N GLU A 100 -13.96 11.47 2.55
CA GLU A 100 -15.34 10.97 2.68
C GLU A 100 -15.40 9.71 3.53
N ALA A 101 -14.41 8.81 3.42
CA ALA A 101 -14.28 7.66 4.31
C ALA A 101 -14.15 8.08 5.79
N TYR A 102 -13.38 9.13 6.08
CA TYR A 102 -13.23 9.68 7.43
C TYR A 102 -14.50 10.35 7.94
N ASN A 103 -15.19 11.12 7.10
CA ASN A 103 -16.43 11.80 7.46
C ASN A 103 -17.51 10.82 7.94
N LEU A 104 -17.55 9.61 7.37
CA LEU A 104 -18.52 8.57 7.73
C LEU A 104 -18.21 7.83 9.05
N ILE A 105 -16.94 7.79 9.48
CA ILE A 105 -16.49 6.94 10.60
C ILE A 105 -15.95 7.72 11.81
N LYS A 106 -15.67 9.03 11.66
CA LYS A 106 -15.08 9.84 12.74
C LYS A 106 -15.91 9.80 14.04
N ASP A 107 -17.23 9.91 13.90
CA ASP A 107 -18.20 9.97 14.99
C ASP A 107 -18.70 8.57 15.41
N LEU A 108 -18.29 7.51 14.72
CA LEU A 108 -18.65 6.13 15.07
C LEU A 108 -17.85 5.68 16.30
N GLU A 109 -18.52 5.30 17.37
CA GLU A 109 -17.90 4.63 18.52
C GLU A 109 -17.77 3.12 18.23
N PRO A 110 -16.56 2.57 18.04
CA PRO A 110 -16.41 1.18 17.67
C PRO A 110 -16.79 0.23 18.81
N THR A 111 -17.65 -0.75 18.51
CA THR A 111 -18.08 -1.81 19.42
C THR A 111 -17.66 -3.19 18.94
N THR A 112 -17.39 -3.33 17.64
CA THR A 112 -16.93 -4.59 17.01
C THR A 112 -15.48 -4.48 16.54
N PRO A 113 -14.73 -5.60 16.49
CA PRO A 113 -13.36 -5.61 15.95
C PRO A 113 -13.27 -5.02 14.53
N GLN A 114 -14.27 -5.28 13.68
CA GLN A 114 -14.36 -4.74 12.33
C GLN A 114 -14.37 -3.20 12.29
N GLU A 115 -15.11 -2.58 13.20
CA GLU A 115 -15.19 -1.11 13.31
C GLU A 115 -13.86 -0.53 13.80
N TYR A 116 -13.22 -1.17 14.79
CA TYR A 116 -11.90 -0.78 15.28
C TYR A 116 -10.85 -0.84 14.17
N ILE A 117 -10.84 -1.95 13.42
CA ILE A 117 -9.99 -2.16 12.26
C ILE A 117 -10.17 -1.03 11.25
N LEU A 118 -11.42 -0.76 10.86
CA LEU A 118 -11.72 0.19 9.80
C LEU A 118 -11.39 1.62 10.24
N LYS A 119 -11.67 1.97 11.50
CA LYS A 119 -11.30 3.27 12.07
C LYS A 119 -9.77 3.44 12.12
N GLY A 120 -9.03 2.39 12.47
CA GLY A 120 -7.56 2.37 12.41
C GLY A 120 -7.03 2.58 11.00
N VAL A 121 -7.60 1.87 10.02
CA VAL A 121 -7.28 1.99 8.59
C VAL A 121 -7.51 3.40 8.06
N VAL A 122 -8.67 3.99 8.34
CA VAL A 122 -9.03 5.33 7.83
C VAL A 122 -8.11 6.39 8.46
N ASN A 123 -7.82 6.28 9.76
CA ASN A 123 -6.83 7.15 10.41
C ASN A 123 -5.42 6.96 9.86
N ALA A 124 -5.02 5.74 9.51
CA ALA A 124 -3.72 5.50 8.88
C ALA A 124 -3.65 6.17 7.50
N ALA A 125 -4.70 6.04 6.69
CA ALA A 125 -4.79 6.67 5.37
C ALA A 125 -4.76 8.20 5.48
N LEU A 126 -5.60 8.77 6.35
CA LEU A 126 -5.69 10.23 6.54
C LEU A 126 -4.40 10.81 7.13
N GLY A 127 -3.80 10.12 8.10
CA GLY A 127 -2.52 10.51 8.69
C GLY A 127 -1.38 10.51 7.67
N GLN A 128 -1.41 9.61 6.70
CA GLN A 128 -0.44 9.57 5.60
C GLN A 128 -0.68 10.68 4.57
N GLU A 129 -1.94 10.96 4.21
CA GLU A 129 -2.29 12.01 3.24
C GLU A 129 -1.99 13.42 3.76
N MET A 130 -2.38 13.70 5.00
CA MET A 130 -2.17 15.00 5.64
C MET A 130 -0.78 15.15 6.29
N GLY A 131 0.00 14.07 6.36
CA GLY A 131 1.24 14.03 7.16
C GLY A 131 1.02 14.20 8.66
N SER A 132 -0.18 13.91 9.16
CA SER A 132 -0.57 14.07 10.57
C SER A 132 -0.04 12.94 11.43
N ARG A 133 0.83 13.28 12.39
CA ARG A 133 1.37 12.32 13.36
C ARG A 133 0.32 11.83 14.35
N ASP A 134 -0.72 12.62 14.62
CA ASP A 134 -1.76 12.28 15.58
C ASP A 134 -2.66 11.18 15.03
N HIS A 135 -3.10 11.31 13.77
CA HIS A 135 -3.84 10.24 13.08
C HIS A 135 -3.02 8.95 12.96
N MET A 136 -1.71 9.05 12.72
CA MET A 136 -0.83 7.88 12.70
C MET A 136 -0.74 7.16 14.06
N LYS A 137 -0.72 7.91 15.17
CA LYS A 137 -0.76 7.32 16.52
C LYS A 137 -2.11 6.68 16.83
N ILE A 138 -3.21 7.33 16.45
CA ILE A 138 -4.56 6.79 16.62
C ILE A 138 -4.69 5.46 15.85
N ALA A 139 -4.20 5.41 14.62
CA ALA A 139 -4.17 4.17 13.83
C ALA A 139 -3.39 3.04 14.52
N GLN A 140 -2.19 3.35 15.05
CA GLN A 140 -1.38 2.38 15.80
C GLN A 140 -2.13 1.84 17.02
N GLN A 141 -2.79 2.71 17.79
CA GLN A 141 -3.55 2.31 18.98
C GLN A 141 -4.68 1.34 18.62
N PHE A 142 -5.44 1.63 17.55
CA PHE A 142 -6.52 0.73 17.12
C PHE A 142 -5.99 -0.62 16.64
N PHE A 143 -4.90 -0.63 15.87
CA PHE A 143 -4.29 -1.90 15.45
C PHE A 143 -3.74 -2.72 16.61
N GLN A 144 -3.15 -2.09 17.62
CA GLN A 144 -2.68 -2.77 18.83
C GLN A 144 -3.84 -3.32 19.65
N LEU A 145 -4.94 -2.57 19.77
CA LEU A 145 -6.12 -2.99 20.51
C LEU A 145 -6.74 -4.27 19.93
N VAL A 146 -6.88 -4.32 18.59
CA VAL A 146 -7.42 -5.50 17.91
C VAL A 146 -6.40 -6.65 17.93
N GLY A 147 -5.15 -6.38 17.57
CA GLY A 147 -4.12 -7.41 17.48
C GLY A 147 -3.69 -8.01 18.81
N GLY A 148 -3.80 -7.24 19.91
CA GLY A 148 -3.55 -7.69 21.27
C GLY A 148 -4.78 -8.25 21.99
N SER A 149 -5.96 -8.21 21.37
CA SER A 149 -7.18 -8.77 21.97
C SER A 149 -7.10 -10.30 22.00
N ALA A 150 -7.45 -10.91 23.14
CA ALA A 150 -7.48 -12.35 23.30
C ALA A 150 -8.46 -13.06 22.35
N SER A 151 -9.45 -12.35 21.82
CA SER A 151 -10.42 -12.91 20.86
C SER A 151 -9.90 -12.91 19.42
N GLU A 152 -8.99 -12.01 19.07
CA GLU A 152 -8.56 -11.77 17.69
C GLU A 152 -7.07 -12.04 17.46
N CYS A 153 -6.24 -12.16 18.49
CA CYS A 153 -4.79 -12.30 18.34
C CYS A 153 -4.36 -13.51 17.48
N ASP A 154 -5.15 -14.59 17.52
CA ASP A 154 -4.92 -15.80 16.72
C ASP A 154 -5.66 -15.83 15.39
N THR A 155 -6.51 -14.84 15.12
CA THR A 155 -7.22 -14.71 13.84
C THR A 155 -6.30 -14.07 12.80
N ILE A 156 -6.59 -14.30 11.51
CA ILE A 156 -5.85 -13.62 10.44
C ILE A 156 -5.99 -12.10 10.64
N PRO A 157 -7.20 -11.50 10.75
CA PRO A 157 -7.37 -10.05 10.96
C PRO A 157 -6.54 -9.47 12.11
N GLY A 158 -6.48 -10.11 13.28
CA GLY A 158 -5.67 -9.63 14.39
C GLY A 158 -4.17 -9.60 14.06
N ARG A 159 -3.67 -10.64 13.38
CA ARG A 159 -2.27 -10.68 12.90
C ARG A 159 -2.01 -9.65 11.80
N GLN A 160 -3.00 -9.36 10.93
CA GLN A 160 -2.91 -8.27 9.95
C GLN A 160 -2.78 -6.91 10.63
N CYS A 161 -3.54 -6.70 11.71
CA CYS A 161 -3.49 -5.48 12.51
C CYS A 161 -2.12 -5.32 13.16
N MET A 162 -1.60 -6.36 13.80
CA MET A 162 -0.25 -6.28 14.38
C MET A 162 0.83 -6.05 13.33
N ALA A 163 0.78 -6.75 12.19
CA ALA A 163 1.70 -6.47 11.08
C ALA A 163 1.62 -5.00 10.65
N SER A 164 0.41 -4.45 10.50
CA SER A 164 0.18 -3.05 10.10
C SER A 164 0.70 -2.06 11.16
N CYS A 165 0.53 -2.38 12.45
CA CYS A 165 1.09 -1.59 13.54
C CYS A 165 2.62 -1.53 13.47
N PHE A 166 3.29 -2.68 13.35
CA PHE A 166 4.75 -2.73 13.23
C PHE A 166 5.26 -2.09 11.93
N PHE A 167 4.49 -2.14 10.85
CA PHE A 167 4.76 -1.38 9.63
C PHE A 167 4.79 0.13 9.91
N LEU A 168 3.80 0.66 10.63
CA LEU A 168 3.76 2.09 11.00
C LEU A 168 4.91 2.47 11.94
N LEU A 169 5.35 1.54 12.80
CA LEU A 169 6.52 1.70 13.68
C LEU A 169 7.86 1.51 12.97
N LYS A 170 7.85 1.04 11.71
CA LYS A 170 9.03 0.70 10.90
C LYS A 170 9.89 -0.43 11.49
N GLN A 171 9.28 -1.31 12.28
CA GLN A 171 9.92 -2.49 12.84
C GLN A 171 9.69 -3.68 11.90
N PHE A 172 10.43 -3.69 10.78
CA PHE A 172 10.18 -4.65 9.70
C PHE A 172 10.52 -6.11 10.06
N ASP A 173 11.43 -6.33 11.01
CA ASP A 173 11.69 -7.67 11.55
C ASP A 173 10.44 -8.26 12.20
N ASP A 174 9.76 -7.49 13.04
CA ASP A 174 8.51 -7.89 13.70
C ASP A 174 7.37 -8.07 12.69
N VAL A 175 7.29 -7.18 11.68
CA VAL A 175 6.33 -7.33 10.56
C VAL A 175 6.47 -8.71 9.92
N LEU A 176 7.69 -9.15 9.62
CA LEU A 176 7.91 -10.44 8.97
C LEU A 176 7.47 -11.62 9.82
N ILE A 177 7.54 -11.55 11.15
CA ILE A 177 7.01 -12.59 12.05
C ILE A 177 5.52 -12.80 11.78
N TYR A 178 4.74 -11.71 11.76
CA TYR A 178 3.30 -11.78 11.49
C TYR A 178 3.00 -12.19 10.05
N LEU A 179 3.62 -11.56 9.04
CA LEU A 179 3.37 -11.89 7.63
C LEU A 179 3.68 -13.37 7.32
N ASN A 180 4.74 -13.92 7.89
CA ASN A 180 5.09 -15.34 7.70
C ASN A 180 4.04 -16.30 8.27
N SER A 181 3.31 -15.90 9.33
CA SER A 181 2.34 -16.75 10.00
C SER A 181 1.11 -17.07 9.14
N PHE A 182 0.79 -16.23 8.16
CA PHE A 182 -0.38 -16.38 7.29
C PHE A 182 -0.07 -16.30 5.79
N LYS A 183 1.21 -16.22 5.39
CA LYS A 183 1.61 -16.08 3.98
C LYS A 183 1.02 -17.13 3.04
N ASN A 184 0.83 -18.35 3.54
CA ASN A 184 0.31 -19.46 2.75
C ASN A 184 -1.15 -19.25 2.28
N TYR A 185 -1.90 -18.38 2.97
CA TYR A 185 -3.27 -18.03 2.57
C TYR A 185 -3.33 -16.95 1.48
N PHE A 186 -2.25 -16.18 1.29
CA PHE A 186 -2.22 -14.97 0.44
C PHE A 186 -1.13 -15.00 -0.63
N TYR A 187 -0.60 -16.18 -0.99
CA TYR A 187 0.53 -16.29 -1.93
C TYR A 187 0.23 -15.72 -3.34
N ASN A 188 -1.03 -15.73 -3.77
CA ASN A 188 -1.48 -15.14 -5.05
C ASN A 188 -1.93 -13.68 -4.92
N ASP A 189 -1.92 -13.11 -3.72
CA ASP A 189 -2.40 -11.76 -3.49
C ASP A 189 -1.26 -10.75 -3.73
N ASP A 190 -1.41 -9.94 -4.78
CA ASP A 190 -0.42 -8.94 -5.18
C ASP A 190 -0.15 -7.88 -4.10
N ILE A 191 -1.16 -7.53 -3.30
CA ILE A 191 -1.07 -6.52 -2.23
C ILE A 191 -0.30 -7.10 -1.05
N PHE A 192 -0.58 -8.35 -0.68
CA PHE A 192 0.21 -9.08 0.31
C PHE A 192 1.67 -9.22 -0.14
N ASN A 193 1.89 -9.72 -1.36
CA ASN A 193 3.23 -9.92 -1.92
C ASN A 193 4.02 -8.61 -1.96
N PHE A 194 3.36 -7.51 -2.31
CA PHE A 194 3.95 -6.18 -2.29
C PHE A 194 4.46 -5.79 -0.90
N ASN A 195 3.60 -5.87 0.11
CA ASN A 195 3.97 -5.53 1.49
C ASN A 195 5.06 -6.47 2.03
N TYR A 196 4.94 -7.77 1.74
CA TYR A 196 5.90 -8.77 2.17
C TYR A 196 7.29 -8.56 1.54
N ALA A 197 7.35 -8.24 0.24
CA ALA A 197 8.57 -7.89 -0.46
C ALA A 197 9.22 -6.61 0.10
N GLN A 198 8.43 -5.59 0.45
CA GLN A 198 8.93 -4.39 1.11
C GLN A 198 9.58 -4.70 2.47
N ALA A 199 8.91 -5.50 3.30
CA ALA A 199 9.45 -5.89 4.60
C ALA A 199 10.74 -6.74 4.46
N LYS A 200 10.79 -7.64 3.47
CA LYS A 200 12.01 -8.41 3.13
C LYS A 200 13.16 -7.54 2.64
N ALA A 201 12.87 -6.58 1.76
CA ALA A 201 13.87 -5.64 1.28
C ALA A 201 14.39 -4.74 2.41
N ALA A 202 13.52 -4.30 3.32
CA ALA A 202 13.88 -3.44 4.46
C ALA A 202 14.76 -4.13 5.51
N THR A 203 14.62 -5.44 5.69
CA THR A 203 15.43 -6.27 6.62
C THR A 203 16.73 -6.76 5.98
N GLY A 204 16.98 -6.46 4.71
CA GLY A 204 18.20 -6.84 3.98
C GLY A 204 18.10 -8.17 3.23
N SER A 205 16.98 -8.89 3.31
CA SER A 205 16.69 -10.07 2.47
C SER A 205 16.27 -9.66 1.06
N THR A 206 17.11 -8.89 0.36
CA THR A 206 16.79 -8.27 -0.94
C THR A 206 16.69 -9.25 -2.09
N SER A 207 17.34 -10.41 -2.00
CA SER A 207 17.21 -11.47 -3.01
C SER A 207 15.79 -12.03 -3.00
N GLU A 208 15.29 -12.45 -1.83
CA GLU A 208 13.91 -12.92 -1.68
C GLU A 208 12.90 -11.81 -2.00
N GLY A 209 13.17 -10.57 -1.57
CA GLY A 209 12.33 -9.41 -1.89
C GLY A 209 12.20 -9.16 -3.40
N GLU A 210 13.29 -9.28 -4.17
CA GLU A 210 13.28 -9.19 -5.63
C GLU A 210 12.34 -10.25 -6.24
N GLU A 211 12.50 -11.51 -5.84
CA GLU A 211 11.68 -12.63 -6.34
C GLU A 211 10.19 -12.39 -6.08
N ILE A 212 9.82 -11.96 -4.87
CA ILE A 212 8.43 -11.70 -4.50
C ILE A 212 7.88 -10.48 -5.27
N PHE A 213 8.65 -9.41 -5.46
CA PHE A 213 8.20 -8.27 -6.28
C PHE A 213 7.92 -8.68 -7.73
N LEU A 214 8.65 -9.64 -8.27
CA LEU A 214 8.46 -10.14 -9.63
C LEU A 214 7.23 -11.05 -9.77
N LEU A 215 6.71 -11.62 -8.67
CA LEU A 215 5.45 -12.39 -8.68
C LEU A 215 4.22 -11.52 -8.90
N ILE A 216 4.30 -10.23 -8.56
CA ILE A 216 3.16 -9.31 -8.65
C ILE A 216 2.68 -9.20 -10.10
N GLN A 217 1.38 -9.30 -10.34
CA GLN A 217 0.80 -9.23 -11.68
C GLN A 217 0.15 -7.88 -11.97
N SER A 218 -0.45 -7.25 -10.97
CA SER A 218 -1.20 -5.99 -11.08
C SER A 218 -0.38 -4.87 -11.75
N GLU A 219 -0.84 -4.45 -12.93
CA GLU A 219 -0.24 -3.34 -13.67
C GLU A 219 -0.32 -2.02 -12.90
N LYS A 220 -1.41 -1.81 -12.15
CA LYS A 220 -1.56 -0.62 -11.30
C LYS A 220 -0.45 -0.52 -10.25
N LEU A 221 -0.06 -1.65 -9.66
CA LEU A 221 1.07 -1.67 -8.72
C LEU A 221 2.40 -1.56 -9.44
N LYS A 222 2.58 -2.22 -10.59
CA LYS A 222 3.83 -2.15 -11.36
C LYS A 222 4.18 -0.75 -11.86
N ASN A 223 3.16 0.04 -12.19
CA ASN A 223 3.32 1.42 -12.64
C ASN A 223 3.42 2.42 -11.48
N ASP A 224 3.18 1.99 -10.23
CA ASP A 224 3.31 2.86 -9.06
C ASP A 224 4.80 3.15 -8.79
N TYR A 225 5.13 4.44 -8.65
CA TYR A 225 6.47 4.88 -8.28
C TYR A 225 7.01 4.14 -7.05
N ILE A 226 6.16 3.84 -6.06
CA ILE A 226 6.59 3.17 -4.84
C ILE A 226 7.12 1.76 -5.17
N TYR A 227 6.40 0.99 -6.00
CA TYR A 227 6.86 -0.32 -6.46
C TYR A 227 8.19 -0.23 -7.20
N LEU A 228 8.28 0.67 -8.18
CA LEU A 228 9.49 0.86 -8.98
C LEU A 228 10.68 1.24 -8.10
N SER A 229 10.47 2.11 -7.11
CA SER A 229 11.49 2.55 -6.16
C SER A 229 12.04 1.39 -5.31
N TRP A 230 11.18 0.47 -4.89
CA TRP A 230 11.59 -0.69 -4.09
C TRP A 230 12.24 -1.78 -4.93
N LEU A 231 11.72 -2.05 -6.13
CA LEU A 231 12.33 -3.01 -7.04
C LEU A 231 13.72 -2.53 -7.50
N ALA A 232 13.88 -1.24 -7.79
CA ALA A 232 15.17 -0.65 -8.11
C ALA A 232 16.18 -0.82 -6.97
N ARG A 233 15.76 -0.61 -5.70
CA ARG A 233 16.60 -0.88 -4.53
C ARG A 233 17.05 -2.33 -4.46
N CYS A 234 16.12 -3.27 -4.61
CA CYS A 234 16.44 -4.70 -4.62
C CYS A 234 17.47 -5.03 -5.72
N TYR A 235 17.29 -4.52 -6.95
CA TYR A 235 18.25 -4.72 -8.03
C TYR A 235 19.64 -4.17 -7.72
N ILE A 236 19.74 -2.97 -7.17
CA ILE A 236 21.03 -2.36 -6.81
C ILE A 236 21.72 -3.19 -5.72
N MET A 237 20.99 -3.54 -4.66
CA MET A 237 21.51 -4.34 -3.54
C MET A 237 21.91 -5.76 -3.98
N ASN A 238 21.22 -6.31 -4.98
CA ASN A 238 21.54 -7.61 -5.58
C ASN A 238 22.62 -7.53 -6.69
N LYS A 239 23.35 -6.40 -6.78
CA LYS A 239 24.45 -6.17 -7.75
C LYS A 239 24.01 -6.14 -9.21
N LYS A 240 22.76 -5.77 -9.49
CA LYS A 240 22.16 -5.66 -10.83
C LYS A 240 21.72 -4.21 -11.17
N PRO A 241 22.57 -3.18 -11.05
CA PRO A 241 22.17 -1.78 -11.25
C PRO A 241 21.66 -1.47 -12.67
N ARG A 242 22.04 -2.27 -13.66
CA ARG A 242 21.52 -2.15 -15.04
C ARG A 242 20.00 -2.33 -15.12
N LEU A 243 19.46 -3.28 -14.36
CA LEU A 243 18.01 -3.52 -14.33
C LEU A 243 17.27 -2.34 -13.67
N ALA A 244 17.86 -1.73 -12.63
CA ALA A 244 17.31 -0.52 -12.03
C ALA A 244 17.30 0.66 -13.03
N TRP A 245 18.34 0.78 -13.85
CA TRP A 245 18.38 1.79 -14.92
C TRP A 245 17.31 1.55 -16.00
N GLU A 246 17.10 0.29 -16.39
CA GLU A 246 16.03 -0.07 -17.33
C GLU A 246 14.64 0.28 -16.80
N LEU A 247 14.41 0.18 -15.49
CA LEU A 247 13.15 0.65 -14.88
C LEU A 247 12.95 2.14 -15.09
N TYR A 248 14.00 2.95 -14.86
CA TYR A 248 13.95 4.40 -15.10
C TYR A 248 13.69 4.73 -16.56
N LEU A 249 14.37 4.08 -17.50
CA LEU A 249 14.19 4.32 -18.94
C LEU A 249 12.78 4.01 -19.46
N LYS A 250 12.04 3.13 -18.77
CA LYS A 250 10.64 2.79 -19.10
C LYS A 250 9.64 3.80 -18.56
N MET A 251 10.05 4.70 -17.65
CA MET A 251 9.17 5.74 -17.14
C MET A 251 9.10 6.92 -18.11
N GLU A 252 7.93 7.55 -18.16
CA GLU A 252 7.77 8.84 -18.83
C GLU A 252 8.50 9.95 -18.05
N THR A 253 8.78 11.07 -18.71
CA THR A 253 9.42 12.22 -18.06
C THR A 253 8.43 12.86 -17.08
N SER A 254 8.67 12.71 -15.78
CA SER A 254 7.79 13.15 -14.71
C SER A 254 8.60 13.45 -13.44
N GLY A 255 7.97 14.08 -12.44
CA GLY A 255 8.62 14.28 -11.14
C GLY A 255 8.98 12.97 -10.43
N GLU A 256 8.22 11.91 -10.68
CA GLU A 256 8.48 10.57 -10.14
C GLU A 256 9.68 9.91 -10.80
N SER A 257 9.86 10.05 -12.11
CA SER A 257 11.04 9.49 -12.80
C SER A 257 12.33 10.20 -12.37
N PHE A 258 12.29 11.52 -12.14
CA PHE A 258 13.39 12.24 -11.52
C PHE A 258 13.69 11.75 -10.09
N SER A 259 12.65 11.52 -9.29
CA SER A 259 12.80 10.96 -7.93
C SER A 259 13.38 9.55 -7.93
N LEU A 260 13.04 8.72 -8.94
CA LEU A 260 13.63 7.39 -9.11
C LEU A 260 15.10 7.49 -9.49
N LEU A 261 15.46 8.39 -10.41
CA LEU A 261 16.84 8.62 -10.81
C LEU A 261 17.72 9.01 -9.62
N GLN A 262 17.26 9.95 -8.79
CA GLN A 262 17.96 10.35 -7.56
C GLN A 262 18.15 9.19 -6.59
N LEU A 263 17.14 8.32 -6.45
CA LEU A 263 17.23 7.13 -5.62
C LEU A 263 18.30 6.17 -6.14
N ILE A 264 18.27 5.84 -7.44
CA ILE A 264 19.26 4.95 -8.05
C ILE A 264 20.67 5.55 -7.87
N ALA A 265 20.83 6.86 -8.15
CA ALA A 265 22.05 7.64 -7.93
C ALA A 265 22.64 7.41 -6.52
N ASN A 266 21.82 7.64 -5.51
CA ASN A 266 22.20 7.53 -4.10
C ASN A 266 22.53 6.09 -3.68
N ASP A 267 21.73 5.12 -4.11
CA ASP A 267 21.90 3.74 -3.66
C ASP A 267 23.11 3.06 -4.33
N CYS A 268 23.44 3.36 -5.59
CA CYS A 268 24.68 2.85 -6.17
C CYS A 268 25.92 3.51 -5.56
N TYR A 269 25.86 4.80 -5.20
CA TYR A 269 26.95 5.47 -4.48
C TYR A 269 27.24 4.77 -3.15
N ARG A 270 26.18 4.46 -2.37
CA ARG A 270 26.30 3.72 -1.11
C ARG A 270 26.85 2.30 -1.31
N GLY A 271 26.41 1.62 -2.36
CA GLY A 271 26.88 0.28 -2.72
C GLY A 271 28.30 0.21 -3.30
N ARG A 272 28.98 1.36 -3.48
CA ARG A 272 30.29 1.47 -4.15
C ARG A 272 30.31 0.85 -5.54
N TYR A 273 29.17 0.79 -6.23
CA TYR A 273 29.11 0.28 -7.60
C TYR A 273 29.63 1.36 -8.54
N PRO A 274 30.60 1.05 -9.42
CA PRO A 274 31.05 2.01 -10.42
C PRO A 274 29.89 2.33 -11.37
N TRP A 275 29.46 3.58 -11.38
CA TRP A 275 28.60 4.12 -12.43
C TRP A 275 29.35 4.03 -13.75
N ARG A 276 29.00 3.04 -14.57
CA ARG A 276 29.45 2.94 -15.95
C ARG A 276 28.23 3.03 -16.84
N LEU A 277 27.66 4.24 -16.90
CA LEU A 277 26.79 4.60 -18.00
C LEU A 277 27.68 4.73 -19.23
N SER A 278 27.33 4.05 -20.32
CA SER A 278 27.90 4.30 -21.64
C SER A 278 27.63 5.77 -22.00
N GLY A 279 28.55 6.66 -21.64
CA GLY A 279 28.49 8.10 -21.91
C GLY A 279 28.85 9.02 -20.74
N CYS A 280 28.85 8.58 -19.48
CA CYS A 280 29.23 9.42 -18.33
C CYS A 280 30.09 8.63 -17.35
N ARG A 281 31.39 8.94 -17.33
CA ARG A 281 32.40 8.34 -16.44
C ARG A 281 32.42 9.11 -15.12
N TRP A 282 32.25 8.40 -14.00
CA TRP A 282 32.74 8.86 -12.70
C TRP A 282 34.23 8.52 -12.59
N GLU A 283 35.12 9.49 -12.83
CA GLU A 283 36.49 9.39 -12.33
C GLU A 283 36.50 9.82 -10.87
N GLY A 284 36.51 8.83 -9.99
CA GLY A 284 36.85 9.05 -8.59
C GLY A 284 38.27 9.60 -8.52
N SER A 285 38.38 10.86 -8.10
CA SER A 285 39.64 11.54 -7.82
C SER A 285 40.38 10.79 -6.71
N HIS A 286 41.29 9.90 -7.11
CA HIS A 286 42.46 9.61 -6.29
C HIS A 286 43.34 10.86 -6.33
N GLY A 287 43.09 11.76 -5.38
CA GLY A 287 43.91 12.95 -5.12
C GLY A 287 43.41 14.23 -5.80
N VAL A 288 43.75 15.34 -5.15
CA VAL A 288 43.66 16.76 -5.57
C VAL A 288 42.45 17.55 -5.04
N SER A 289 42.73 18.19 -3.90
CA SER A 289 42.46 19.57 -3.48
C SER A 289 41.11 20.26 -3.73
N ARG A 290 40.59 20.81 -2.63
CA ARG A 290 39.73 22.01 -2.57
C ARG A 290 40.28 23.09 -3.51
N ASN A 291 39.58 23.42 -4.60
CA ASN A 291 39.33 24.77 -5.11
C ASN A 291 38.77 24.73 -6.55
N VAL A 292 37.54 25.26 -6.69
CA VAL A 292 36.98 26.13 -7.75
C VAL A 292 37.27 25.84 -9.24
N ILE A 293 36.17 25.50 -9.95
CA ILE A 293 35.70 25.74 -11.34
C ILE A 293 36.66 26.45 -12.36
N PRO A 294 36.61 26.05 -13.65
CA PRO A 294 35.89 26.90 -14.62
C PRO A 294 35.02 26.14 -15.64
N PHE A 295 33.88 26.76 -15.95
CA PHE A 295 32.93 26.45 -17.01
C PHE A 295 33.57 26.61 -18.40
N THR A 296 33.49 25.59 -19.28
CA THR A 296 33.55 25.78 -20.74
C THR A 296 32.66 24.79 -21.48
N ASN A 297 31.51 25.32 -21.93
CA ASN A 297 30.81 25.12 -23.20
C ASN A 297 30.82 23.72 -23.86
N GLY A 298 29.67 23.04 -23.82
CA GLY A 298 29.35 22.03 -24.84
C GLY A 298 28.54 20.81 -24.42
N LEU A 299 27.83 20.82 -23.29
CA LEU A 299 26.99 19.68 -22.85
C LEU A 299 25.59 20.14 -22.47
N ASN A 300 24.59 19.40 -22.97
CA ASN A 300 23.16 19.64 -22.80
C ASN A 300 22.79 19.98 -21.35
N SER A 301 21.93 20.98 -21.16
CA SER A 301 21.56 21.62 -19.90
C SER A 301 21.18 20.69 -18.74
N GLU A 302 20.82 19.43 -18.99
CA GLU A 302 20.48 18.42 -17.98
C GLU A 302 21.71 17.78 -17.31
N THR A 303 22.85 17.72 -18.02
CA THR A 303 24.10 17.14 -17.48
C THR A 303 24.87 18.11 -16.57
N ALA A 304 24.73 19.42 -16.79
CA ALA A 304 25.36 20.44 -15.94
C ALA A 304 24.76 20.49 -14.53
N ALA A 305 23.48 20.15 -14.38
CA ALA A 305 22.82 20.07 -13.08
C ALA A 305 23.38 18.91 -12.21
N PHE A 306 23.91 17.87 -12.83
CA PHE A 306 24.37 16.65 -12.15
C PHE A 306 25.69 16.82 -11.39
N GLN A 307 26.58 17.72 -11.81
CA GLN A 307 27.85 17.97 -11.10
C GLN A 307 27.70 18.91 -9.91
N GLY A 308 26.69 19.79 -9.90
CA GLY A 308 26.47 20.74 -8.81
C GLY A 308 25.91 20.10 -7.52
N PHE A 309 25.16 19.01 -7.63
CA PHE A 309 24.40 18.46 -6.50
C PHE A 309 25.18 17.49 -5.59
N ILE A 310 26.35 17.02 -6.00
CA ILE A 310 27.14 16.05 -5.20
C ILE A 310 28.15 16.76 -4.28
N CYS A 311 28.22 18.08 -4.34
CA CYS A 311 29.04 18.93 -3.46
C CYS A 311 28.25 19.75 -2.43
N MET A 312 26.97 19.44 -2.16
CA MET A 312 26.21 19.97 -1.02
C MET A 312 25.62 18.81 -0.20
#